data_AF-A0A525J6R6-F1
#
_entry.id   AF-A0A525J6R6-F1
#
_cell.length_a   1.000
_cell.length_b   1.000
_cell.length_c   1.000
_cell.angle_alpha   90.00
_cell.angle_beta   90.00
_cell.angle_gamma   90.00
#
_symmetry.space_group_name_H-M   'P 1'
#
loop_
_entity.id
_entity.type
_entity.pdbx_description
1 polymer ?
#
loop_
_entity_poly.entity_id
_entity_poly.type
_entity_poly.pdbx_seq_one_letter_code
_entity_poly.pdbx_strand_id
1 'polypeptide(L)'
;MKPLALALAITGLALLLPSCASTGHGGLLAYDAYYDDAYGPIYDGYWGDDDAFYYCDGAGHPFVRDGGSHFRHGPAGGFHGVHVAGGHAGGGRG
;
A
#
# COMPACT_ATOMS: atom_id res chain seq x y z
N MET A 1 70.54 -7.84 17.92
CA MET A 1 69.61 -7.73 19.07
C MET A 1 68.37 -6.98 18.59
N LYS A 2 67.23 -7.64 18.44
CA LYS A 2 65.92 -7.00 18.19
C LYS A 2 65.15 -6.97 19.51
N PRO A 3 64.47 -5.87 19.82
CA PRO A 3 63.11 -5.95 20.33
C PRO A 3 62.18 -5.16 19.40
N LEU A 4 61.09 -5.77 18.89
CA LEU A 4 59.73 -5.69 19.48
C LEU A 4 59.36 -4.25 19.87
N ALA A 5 58.20 -3.68 19.55
CA ALA A 5 57.00 -4.06 18.82
C ALA A 5 56.10 -2.81 18.92
N LEU A 6 55.31 -2.50 17.90
CA LEU A 6 53.91 -2.09 18.14
C LEU A 6 53.13 -2.19 16.84
N ALA A 7 52.47 -3.33 16.67
CA ALA A 7 51.40 -3.49 15.69
C ALA A 7 50.22 -2.62 16.14
N LEU A 8 49.98 -1.51 15.46
CA LEU A 8 48.72 -0.78 15.59
C LEU A 8 47.71 -1.46 14.68
N ALA A 9 47.05 -2.48 15.20
CA ALA A 9 45.89 -3.10 14.58
C ALA A 9 44.76 -2.07 14.55
N ILE A 10 44.51 -1.48 13.37
CA ILE A 10 43.34 -0.63 13.14
C ILE A 10 42.15 -1.57 13.06
N THR A 11 41.57 -1.88 14.21
CA THR A 11 40.26 -2.51 14.33
C THR A 11 39.21 -1.47 13.95
N GLY A 12 39.06 -1.25 12.65
CA GLY A 12 37.96 -0.49 12.08
C GLY A 12 36.69 -1.33 12.21
N LEU A 13 35.98 -1.12 13.32
CA LEU A 13 34.64 -1.61 13.60
C LEU A 13 33.72 -1.24 12.43
N ALA A 14 33.51 -2.17 11.51
CA ALA A 14 32.47 -2.05 10.50
C ALA A 14 31.14 -2.07 11.25
N LEU A 15 30.59 -0.88 11.48
CA LEU A 15 29.21 -0.66 11.88
C LEU A 15 28.34 -1.34 10.83
N LEU A 16 27.97 -2.59 11.09
CA LEU A 16 26.87 -3.26 10.41
C LEU A 16 25.66 -2.37 10.62
N LEU A 17 25.29 -1.65 9.56
CA LEU A 17 24.07 -0.87 9.53
C LEU A 17 22.94 -1.83 9.94
N PRO A 18 22.11 -1.46 10.93
CA PRO A 18 20.94 -2.26 11.25
C PRO A 18 20.11 -2.35 9.98
N SER A 19 19.92 -3.58 9.53
CA SER A 19 19.01 -3.94 8.46
C SER A 19 17.60 -3.54 8.90
N CYS A 20 17.22 -2.29 8.66
CA CYS A 20 15.83 -1.88 8.54
C CYS A 20 15.34 -2.19 7.12
N ALA A 21 15.73 -3.35 6.58
CA ALA A 21 14.82 -4.09 5.74
C ALA A 21 13.75 -4.66 6.68
N SER A 22 12.79 -3.82 7.05
CA SER A 22 11.46 -4.28 7.41
C SER A 22 10.85 -4.89 6.16
N THR A 23 11.40 -6.02 5.72
CA THR A 23 10.74 -6.88 4.76
C THR A 23 9.69 -7.60 5.57
N GLY A 24 8.61 -6.87 5.84
CA GLY A 24 7.31 -7.46 6.04
C GLY A 24 6.99 -8.25 4.78
N HIS A 25 7.52 -9.46 4.69
CA HIS A 25 6.95 -10.53 3.89
C HIS A 25 5.65 -10.99 4.58
N GLY A 26 4.74 -10.06 4.81
CA GLY A 26 3.33 -10.37 4.78
C GLY A 26 3.00 -10.42 3.31
N GLY A 27 2.95 -11.62 2.72
CA GLY A 27 2.27 -11.82 1.46
C GLY A 27 0.80 -11.49 1.66
N LEU A 28 0.47 -10.20 1.58
CA LEU A 28 -0.87 -9.68 1.69
C LEU A 28 -1.08 -8.96 0.37
N LEU A 29 -1.74 -9.68 -0.53
CA LEU A 29 -2.38 -9.22 -1.77
C LEU A 29 -2.44 -7.69 -1.82
N ALA A 30 -1.73 -7.06 -2.76
CA ALA A 30 -1.65 -5.60 -2.84
C ALA A 30 -3.02 -5.04 -3.27
N TYR A 31 -3.89 -4.77 -2.31
CA TYR A 31 -5.23 -4.26 -2.55
C TYR A 31 -5.20 -2.77 -2.88
N ASP A 32 -6.07 -2.35 -3.80
CA ASP A 32 -6.20 -0.97 -4.25
C ASP A 32 -7.04 -0.14 -3.25
N ALA A 33 -7.92 -0.80 -2.50
CA ALA A 33 -8.70 -0.19 -1.42
C ALA A 33 -9.08 -1.24 -0.35
N TYR A 34 -9.62 -0.77 0.76
CA TYR A 34 -10.18 -1.57 1.84
C TYR A 34 -11.65 -1.18 2.04
N TYR A 35 -12.54 -2.15 2.10
CA TYR A 35 -14.00 -1.98 2.10
C TYR A 35 -14.67 -2.78 3.22
N ASP A 36 -15.75 -2.27 3.81
CA ASP A 36 -16.46 -2.85 4.98
C ASP A 36 -17.83 -3.46 4.67
N ASP A 37 -18.14 -3.74 3.40
CA ASP A 37 -19.38 -4.35 2.93
C ASP A 37 -20.66 -3.50 3.09
N ALA A 38 -20.58 -2.23 3.52
CA ALA A 38 -21.76 -1.42 3.84
C ALA A 38 -22.74 -1.19 2.68
N TYR A 39 -22.25 -1.19 1.44
CA TYR A 39 -23.05 -1.04 0.22
C TYR A 39 -23.36 -2.40 -0.46
N GLY A 40 -22.96 -3.52 0.14
CA GLY A 40 -23.03 -4.84 -0.46
C GLY A 40 -21.92 -5.09 -1.49
N PRO A 41 -22.08 -6.10 -2.38
CA PRO A 41 -21.10 -6.41 -3.40
C PRO A 41 -20.87 -5.21 -4.33
N ILE A 42 -19.60 -4.90 -4.58
CA ILE A 42 -19.22 -3.92 -5.60
C ILE A 42 -18.76 -4.63 -6.87
N TYR A 43 -18.96 -3.97 -8.00
CA TYR A 43 -18.48 -4.42 -9.29
C TYR A 43 -17.10 -3.84 -9.60
N ASP A 44 -16.93 -2.53 -9.43
CA ASP A 44 -15.65 -1.82 -9.65
C ASP A 44 -15.61 -0.53 -8.83
N GLY A 45 -14.43 0.09 -8.75
CA GLY A 45 -14.23 1.38 -8.12
C GLY A 45 -12.89 2.04 -8.45
N TYR A 46 -12.73 3.28 -8.02
CA TYR A 46 -11.48 4.02 -8.14
C TYR A 46 -11.41 5.15 -7.10
N TRP A 47 -10.18 5.57 -6.81
CA TRP A 47 -9.91 6.78 -6.03
C TRP A 47 -9.94 7.99 -6.96
N GLY A 48 -10.83 8.94 -6.66
CA GLY A 48 -10.82 10.25 -7.32
C GLY A 48 -9.69 11.13 -6.79
N ASP A 49 -9.39 12.21 -7.51
CA ASP A 49 -8.41 13.22 -7.08
C ASP A 49 -8.85 13.95 -5.79
N ASP A 50 -10.12 13.84 -5.38
CA ASP A 50 -10.66 14.41 -4.15
C ASP A 50 -10.50 13.51 -2.91
N ASP A 51 -9.63 12.49 -2.98
CA ASP A 51 -9.40 11.48 -1.93
C ASP A 51 -10.65 10.65 -1.60
N ALA A 52 -11.69 10.76 -2.42
CA ALA A 52 -12.92 10.01 -2.27
C ALA A 52 -12.91 8.76 -3.14
N PHE A 53 -13.51 7.71 -2.61
CA PHE A 53 -13.74 6.50 -3.37
C PHE A 53 -15.02 6.63 -4.20
N TYR A 54 -14.96 6.18 -5.44
CA TYR A 54 -16.12 6.06 -6.31
C TYR A 54 -16.30 4.59 -6.67
N TYR A 55 -17.52 4.06 -6.55
CA TYR A 55 -17.82 2.65 -6.78
C TYR A 55 -19.05 2.47 -7.67
N CYS A 56 -19.20 1.30 -8.29
CA CYS A 56 -20.42 0.90 -8.98
C CYS A 56 -20.81 -0.54 -8.59
N ASP A 57 -22.11 -0.86 -8.70
CA ASP A 57 -22.68 -2.16 -8.33
C ASP A 57 -22.85 -3.11 -9.53
N GLY A 58 -22.62 -2.63 -10.76
CA GLY A 58 -22.81 -3.43 -11.97
C GLY A 58 -22.08 -2.88 -13.20
N ALA A 59 -21.91 -3.75 -14.20
CA ALA A 59 -21.32 -3.36 -15.47
C ALA A 59 -22.16 -2.27 -16.16
N GLY A 60 -21.55 -1.13 -16.45
CA GLY A 60 -22.23 0.01 -17.08
C GLY A 60 -23.10 0.86 -16.14
N HIS A 61 -23.10 0.56 -14.84
CA HIS A 61 -23.74 1.41 -13.84
C HIS A 61 -22.91 2.68 -13.58
N PRO A 62 -23.55 3.80 -13.20
CA PRO A 62 -22.82 5.01 -12.86
C PRO A 62 -21.97 4.80 -11.61
N PHE A 63 -20.80 5.44 -11.58
CA PHE A 63 -20.00 5.49 -10.37
C PHE A 63 -20.62 6.46 -9.36
N VAL A 64 -20.77 5.99 -8.12
CA VAL A 64 -21.31 6.73 -6.98
C VAL A 64 -20.17 7.01 -6.02
N ARG A 65 -20.10 8.25 -5.54
CA ARG A 65 -19.12 8.66 -4.53
C ARG A 65 -19.47 8.04 -3.18
N ASP A 66 -18.49 7.50 -2.48
CA ASP A 66 -18.60 7.11 -1.08
C ASP A 66 -18.93 8.33 -0.22
N GLY A 67 -20.05 8.24 0.50
CA GLY A 67 -20.49 9.26 1.45
C GLY A 67 -20.28 8.87 2.92
N GLY A 68 -19.96 7.59 3.18
CA GLY A 68 -19.91 7.02 4.53
C GLY A 68 -18.50 6.67 5.03
N SER A 69 -17.45 6.84 4.20
CA SER A 69 -16.08 6.41 4.52
C SER A 69 -15.97 4.90 4.74
N HIS A 70 -16.73 4.17 3.93
CA HIS A 70 -16.75 2.71 3.83
C HIS A 70 -15.59 2.17 3.00
N PHE A 71 -14.90 3.06 2.27
CA PHE A 71 -13.65 2.75 1.58
C PHE A 71 -12.46 3.45 2.21
N ARG A 72 -11.31 2.77 2.23
CA ARG A 72 -10.07 3.28 2.84
C ARG A 72 -8.85 2.88 2.03
N HIS A 73 -7.82 3.73 2.06
CA HIS A 73 -6.51 3.45 1.48
C HIS A 73 -5.71 2.40 2.26
N GLY A 74 -6.01 2.23 3.56
CA GLY A 74 -5.25 1.38 4.46
C GLY A 74 -6.12 0.37 5.20
N PRO A 75 -5.51 -0.73 5.69
CA PRO A 75 -6.22 -1.74 6.45
C PRO A 75 -6.77 -1.15 7.75
N ALA A 76 -8.01 -1.52 8.08
CA ALA A 76 -8.68 -1.16 9.31
C ALA A 76 -9.54 -2.34 9.81
N GLY A 77 -9.80 -2.39 11.11
CA GLY A 77 -10.65 -3.45 11.68
C GLY A 77 -12.05 -3.41 11.06
N GLY A 78 -12.50 -4.54 10.51
CA GLY A 78 -13.79 -4.66 9.81
C GLY A 78 -13.75 -4.37 8.32
N PHE A 79 -12.58 -3.97 7.77
CA PHE A 79 -12.41 -3.74 6.34
C PHE A 79 -11.60 -4.88 5.74
N HIS A 80 -12.00 -5.35 4.56
CA HIS A 80 -11.27 -6.32 3.77
C HIS A 80 -10.70 -5.64 2.52
N GLY A 81 -9.58 -6.15 2.03
CA GLY A 81 -8.95 -5.60 0.84
C GLY A 81 -9.73 -5.96 -0.42
N VAL A 82 -9.92 -4.98 -1.31
CA VAL A 82 -10.55 -5.14 -2.62
C VAL A 82 -9.58 -4.70 -3.71
N HIS A 83 -9.58 -5.46 -4.80
CA HIS A 83 -8.96 -5.02 -6.05
C HIS A 83 -10.00 -4.26 -6.84
N VAL A 84 -9.72 -2.99 -7.07
CA VAL A 84 -10.55 -2.13 -7.89
C VAL A 84 -9.70 -1.65 -9.06
N ALA A 85 -10.30 -1.22 -10.17
CA ALA A 85 -9.55 -0.89 -11.38
C ALA A 85 -8.48 0.21 -11.21
N GLY A 86 -8.41 0.86 -10.04
CA GLY A 86 -7.19 1.51 -9.54
C GLY A 86 -6.69 2.70 -10.37
N GLY A 87 -7.46 3.12 -11.39
CA GLY A 87 -6.91 4.01 -12.40
C GLY A 87 -7.83 4.28 -13.59
N HIS A 88 -9.11 4.58 -13.36
CA HIS A 88 -9.91 5.32 -14.36
C HIS A 88 -9.76 6.84 -14.22
N ALA A 89 -8.73 7.33 -13.54
CA ALA A 89 -8.34 8.74 -13.58
C ALA A 89 -7.50 9.02 -14.85
N GLY A 90 -8.18 9.32 -15.97
CA GLY A 90 -7.59 10.14 -17.05
C GLY A 90 -7.65 9.58 -18.47
N GLY A 91 -8.71 9.92 -19.21
CA GLY A 91 -8.58 10.46 -20.57
C GLY A 91 -8.14 9.55 -21.72
N GLY A 92 -9.12 9.08 -22.50
CA GLY A 92 -8.91 8.51 -23.84
C GLY A 92 -10.10 8.71 -24.77
N ARG A 93 -10.74 9.89 -24.72
CA ARG A 93 -11.60 10.38 -25.81
C ARG A 93 -10.74 11.29 -26.69
N GLY A 94 -10.28 10.76 -27.82
CA GLY A 94 -9.56 11.48 -28.88
C GLY A 94 -9.52 10.63 -30.14
#